data_AF-A0A932MF18-F1
#
_entry.id   AF-A0A932MF18-F1
#
_cell.length_a   1.000
_cell.length_b   1.000
_cell.length_c   1.000
_cell.angle_alpha   90.00
_cell.angle_beta   90.00
_cell.angle_gamma   90.00
#
_symmetry.space_group_name_H-M   'P 1'
#
loop_
_entity.id
_entity.type
_entity.pdbx_description
1 polymer ?
#
loop_
_entity_poly.entity_id
_entity_poly.type
_entity_poly.pdbx_seq_one_letter_code
_entity_poly.pdbx_strand_id
1 'polypeptide(L)' 'GFHGAHVTGGVIYLSSYLIRSLLGRLQPRHVNQIEIAALYWHFVDLVWILVFTFAYLL' A
#
# COMPACT_ATOMS: atom_id res chain seq x y z
N GLY A 1 -6.18 14.80 -7.15
CA GLY A 1 -7.45 14.23 -6.65
C GLY A 1 -7.37 12.74 -6.47
N PHE A 2 -7.42 11.97 -7.57
CA PHE A 2 -7.44 10.50 -7.55
C PHE A 2 -6.17 9.85 -6.97
N HIS A 3 -4.98 10.37 -7.29
CA HIS A 3 -3.74 9.85 -6.71
C HIS A 3 -3.67 10.05 -5.19
N GLY A 4 -4.06 11.23 -4.69
CA GLY A 4 -4.18 11.47 -3.25
C GLY A 4 -5.15 10.50 -2.59
N ALA A 5 -6.32 10.26 -3.19
CA ALA A 5 -7.28 9.27 -2.70
C ALA A 5 -6.72 7.84 -2.70
N HIS A 6 -5.95 7.47 -3.74
CA HIS A 6 -5.25 6.20 -3.81
C HIS A 6 -4.23 6.06 -2.66
N VAL A 7 -3.31 7.01 -2.51
CA VAL A 7 -2.30 7.02 -1.44
C VAL A 7 -2.95 6.97 -0.06
N THR A 8 -3.97 7.80 0.19
CA THR A 8 -4.70 7.80 1.47
C THR A 8 -5.39 6.47 1.73
N GLY A 9 -6.02 5.85 0.72
CA GLY A 9 -6.62 4.52 0.83
C GLY A 9 -5.62 3.44 1.21
N GLY A 10 -4.43 3.47 0.62
CA GLY A 10 -3.33 2.55 0.96
C GLY A 10 -2.80 2.70 2.35
N VAL A 11 -2.56 3.94 2.77
CA VAL A 11 -2.10 4.25 4.12
C VAL A 11 -3.11 3.76 5.16
N ILE A 12 -4.41 4.00 4.95
CA ILE A 12 -5.47 3.49 5.85
C ILE A 12 -5.47 1.96 5.88
N TYR A 13 -5.38 1.32 4.71
CA TYR A 13 -5.36 -0.14 4.60
C TYR A 13 -4.17 -0.76 5.36
N LEU A 14 -2.95 -0.29 5.11
CA LEU A 14 -1.74 -0.75 5.79
C LEU A 14 -1.76 -0.45 7.28
N SER A 15 -2.25 0.72 7.68
CA SER A 15 -2.38 1.11 9.10
C SER A 15 -3.35 0.21 9.85
N SER A 16 -4.45 -0.22 9.22
CA SER A 16 -5.40 -1.15 9.84
C SER A 16 -4.76 -2.52 10.15
N TYR A 17 -3.87 -2.99 9.28
CA TYR A 17 -3.13 -4.23 9.47
C TYR A 17 -2.00 -4.07 10.49
N LEU A 18 -1.33 -2.92 10.52
CA LEU A 18 -0.35 -2.58 11.56
C LEU A 18 -0.99 -2.62 12.95
N ILE A 19 -2.15 -1.99 13.13
CA ILE A 19 -2.89 -1.99 14.40
C ILE A 19 -3.29 -3.43 14.80
N ARG A 20 -3.78 -4.23 13.85
CA ARG A 20 -4.11 -5.65 14.09
C ARG A 20 -2.88 -6.49 14.46
N SER A 21 -1.72 -6.18 13.89
CA SER A 21 -0.44 -6.80 14.22
C SER A 21 -0.03 -6.50 15.66
N LEU A 22 -0.08 -5.21 16.04
CA LEU A 22 0.28 -4.75 17.39
C LEU A 22 -0.64 -5.32 18.48
N LEU A 23 -1.91 -5.58 18.15
CA LEU A 23 -2.87 -6.24 19.05
C LEU A 23 -2.72 -7.76 19.12
N GLY A 24 -1.75 -8.36 18.40
CA GLY A 24 -1.55 -9.81 18.37
C GLY A 24 -2.68 -10.60 17.71
N ARG A 25 -3.56 -9.93 16.95
CA ARG A 25 -4.77 -10.54 16.34
C ARG A 25 -4.54 -11.06 14.92
N LEU A 26 -3.30 -11.01 14.43
CA LEU A 26 -2.95 -11.56 13.13
C LEU A 26 -2.68 -13.06 13.24
N GLN A 27 -3.55 -13.87 12.65
CA GLN A 27 -3.23 -15.28 12.48
C GLN A 27 -2.10 -15.45 11.45
N PRO A 28 -1.24 -16.46 11.58
CA PRO A 28 -0.10 -16.71 10.66
C PRO A 28 -0.50 -16.77 9.18
N ARG A 29 -1.71 -17.29 8.89
CA ARG A 29 -2.27 -17.36 7.52
C ARG A 29 -2.48 -15.98 6.89
N HIS A 30 -2.76 -14.94 7.69
CA HIS A 30 -2.98 -13.58 7.19
C HIS A 30 -1.66 -12.84 6.94
N VAL A 31 -0.55 -13.25 7.55
CA VAL A 31 0.75 -12.59 7.41
C VAL A 31 1.21 -12.63 5.96
N ASN A 32 1.11 -13.79 5.30
CA ASN A 32 1.48 -13.94 3.89
C ASN A 32 0.58 -13.10 2.96
N GLN A 33 -0.70 -12.94 3.30
CA GLN A 33 -1.63 -12.11 2.52
C GLN A 33 -1.31 -10.62 2.66
N ILE A 34 -0.88 -10.19 3.84
CA ILE A 34 -0.46 -8.80 4.10
C ILE A 34 0.81 -8.48 3.32
N GLU A 35 1.78 -9.40 3.31
CA GLU A 35 3.03 -9.22 2.59
C GLU A 35 2.79 -9.07 1.08
N ILE A 36 1.96 -9.94 0.50
CA ILE A 36 1.56 -9.84 -0.92
C ILE A 36 0.83 -8.51 -1.19
N ALA A 37 -0.08 -8.09 -0.30
CA ALA A 37 -0.81 -6.84 -0.46
C ALA A 37 0.11 -5.60 -0.34
N ALA A 38 1.10 -5.65 0.55
CA ALA A 38 2.10 -4.59 0.70
C ALA A 38 3.02 -4.51 -0.54
N LEU A 39 3.47 -5.66 -1.06
CA LEU A 39 4.25 -5.73 -2.29
C LEU A 39 3.47 -5.18 -3.49
N TYR A 40 2.20 -5.53 -3.62
CA TYR A 40 1.31 -4.97 -4.64
C TYR A 40 1.17 -3.45 -4.50
N TRP A 41 1.00 -2.95 -3.27
CA TRP A 41 0.90 -1.52 -3.02
C TRP A 41 2.16 -0.76 -3.45
N HIS A 42 3.33 -1.27 -3.08
CA HIS A 42 4.61 -0.69 -3.50
C HIS A 42 4.84 -0.75 -5.01
N PHE A 43 4.39 -1.82 -5.68
CA PHE A 43 4.47 -1.90 -7.14
C PHE A 43 3.65 -0.80 -7.81
N VAL A 44 2.40 -0.59 -7.37
CA VAL A 44 1.55 0.48 -7.91
C VAL A 44 2.15 1.87 -7.66
N ASP A 45 2.76 2.07 -6.49
CA ASP A 45 3.45 3.32 -6.15
C ASP A 45 4.65 3.60 -7.08
N LEU A 46 5.49 2.58 -7.33
CA LEU A 46 6.61 2.70 -8.28
C LEU A 46 6.16 3.00 -9.71
N VAL A 47 5.12 2.31 -10.19
CA VAL A 47 4.52 2.58 -11.51
C VAL A 47 4.02 4.02 -11.58
N TRP A 48 3.39 4.50 -10.50
CA TRP A 48 2.90 5.86 -10.45
C TRP A 48 4.02 6.91 -10.50
N ILE A 49 5.11 6.70 -9.75
CA ILE A 49 6.28 7.59 -9.78
C ILE A 49 6.85 7.66 -11.20
N LEU A 50 7.01 6.52 -11.87
CA LEU A 50 7.48 6.46 -13.26
C LEU A 50 6.56 7.25 -14.20
N VAL A 51 5.25 7.01 -14.15
CA VAL A 51 4.28 7.73 -14.97
C VAL A 51 4.33 9.23 -14.70
N PHE A 52 4.41 9.64 -13.43
CA PHE A 52 4.49 11.05 -13.07
C PHE A 52 5.76 11.71 -13.62
N THR A 53 6.92 11.05 -13.47
CA THR A 53 8.19 11.55 -13.98
C THR A 53 8.17 11.70 -15.50
N PHE A 54 7.74 10.66 -16.24
CA PHE A 54 7.80 10.68 -17.70
C PHE A 54 6.69 11.51 -18.37
N ALA A 55 5.52 11.65 -17.74
CA ALA A 55 4.38 12.35 -18.35
C ALA A 55 4.22 13.81 -17.90
N TYR A 56 4.72 14.18 -16.70
CA TYR A 56 4.53 15.51 -16.14
C TYR A 56 5.81 16.30 -15.87
N LEU A 57 6.96 15.63 -15.65
CA LEU A 57 8.22 16.31 -15.32
C LEU A 57 9.24 16.34 -16.48
N LEU A 58 9.12 15.43 -17.44
CA LEU A 58 9.87 15.40 -18.71
C LEU A 58 9.00 15.96 -19.83
#